data_AF-A0A9D8B3Z6-F1
#
_entry.id   AF-A0A9D8B3Z6-F1
#
_cell.length_a   1.000
_cell.length_b   1.000
_cell.length_c   1.000
_cell.angle_alpha   90.00
_cell.angle_beta   90.00
_cell.angle_gamma   90.00
#
_symmetry.space_group_name_H-M   'P 1'
#
loop_
_entity.id
_entity.type
_entity.pdbx_description
1 polymer ?
#
loop_
_entity_poly.entity_id
_entity_poly.type
_entity_poly.pdbx_seq_one_letter_code
_entity_poly.pdbx_strand_id
1 'polypeptide(L)'
;MKSLRNQKGWRLFPKLWEKEYLPIQHPPNPSREISVSGMRAGALGSLTLECVDLANRTIKQWPALGVKTKNAKSATTNLLNIPELLQVATRWDAFIRSQLSATASWYTPIISRWGEQKLSCDVPGENRNTALGKRLRKLSAKAGLPYHSPHKFRHGHAVFALQHAKTMPDYKAVSMNLMHSDIRVTDAIYAPLAQDEVKARIANLTSSTSGSQVANGQLTPSTNHLTNDELLDTLRQRLNSEGH
;
A
#
# COMPACT_ATOMS: atom_id res chain seq x y z
N MET A 1 -33.81 -11.70 -11.57
CA MET A 1 -32.38 -11.77 -11.95
C MET A 1 -31.97 -10.49 -12.66
N LYS A 2 -31.37 -9.53 -11.95
CA LYS A 2 -30.69 -8.36 -12.56
C LYS A 2 -29.19 -8.56 -12.36
N SER A 3 -28.50 -8.59 -13.49
CA SER A 3 -27.11 -9.00 -13.70
C SER A 3 -26.09 -8.16 -12.92
N LEU A 4 -25.14 -8.87 -12.30
CA LEU A 4 -23.92 -8.43 -11.61
C LEU A 4 -22.91 -7.69 -12.53
N ARG A 5 -23.33 -6.63 -13.23
CA ARG A 5 -22.44 -5.82 -14.10
C ARG A 5 -21.67 -4.71 -13.40
N ASN A 6 -21.71 -4.61 -12.07
CA ASN A 6 -21.13 -3.46 -11.34
C ASN A 6 -19.78 -3.70 -10.66
N GLN A 7 -19.06 -4.76 -11.02
CA GLN A 7 -17.71 -5.05 -10.51
C GLN A 7 -16.61 -4.79 -11.57
N LYS A 8 -16.66 -3.65 -12.27
CA LYS A 8 -15.62 -3.25 -13.26
C LYS A 8 -14.59 -2.22 -12.75
N GLY A 9 -14.60 -1.87 -11.45
CA GLY A 9 -13.70 -0.84 -10.90
C GLY A 9 -12.26 -1.28 -10.63
N TRP A 10 -12.00 -2.58 -10.48
CA TRP A 10 -10.74 -3.11 -9.95
C TRP A 10 -9.75 -3.54 -11.04
N ARG A 11 -10.23 -3.90 -12.24
CA ARG A 11 -9.40 -4.21 -13.42
C ARG A 11 -8.80 -2.99 -14.11
N LEU A 12 -9.09 -1.78 -13.63
CA LEU A 12 -8.55 -0.52 -14.17
C LEU A 12 -7.33 -0.01 -13.39
N PHE A 13 -7.00 -0.60 -12.24
CA PHE A 13 -5.87 -0.13 -11.42
C PHE A 13 -4.50 -0.21 -12.12
N PRO A 14 -4.17 -1.27 -12.89
CA PRO A 14 -2.97 -1.27 -13.74
C PRO A 14 -3.08 -0.30 -14.93
N LYS A 15 -4.29 -0.04 -15.45
CA LYS A 15 -4.50 0.87 -16.60
C LYS A 15 -4.47 2.36 -16.24
N LEU A 16 -4.69 2.71 -14.97
CA LEU A 16 -4.44 4.04 -14.41
C LEU A 16 -2.93 4.38 -14.42
N TRP A 17 -2.06 3.40 -14.66
CA TRP A 17 -0.61 3.48 -14.50
C TRP A 17 0.19 3.63 -15.80
N GLU A 18 -0.34 3.16 -16.93
CA GLU A 18 0.40 3.08 -18.20
C GLU A 18 0.32 4.33 -19.09
N LYS A 19 -0.50 5.34 -18.74
CA LYS A 19 -0.64 6.55 -19.56
C LYS A 19 -0.01 7.78 -18.92
N GLU A 20 0.91 8.36 -19.69
CA GLU A 20 1.60 9.65 -19.57
C GLU A 20 2.85 9.73 -18.69
N TYR A 21 3.97 9.43 -19.36
CA TYR A 21 5.22 10.19 -19.24
C TYR A 21 5.07 11.52 -20.01
N LEU A 22 5.09 12.65 -19.30
CA LEU A 22 5.46 13.95 -19.89
C LEU A 22 6.33 14.73 -18.89
N PRO A 23 7.51 15.24 -19.29
CA PRO A 23 8.36 16.05 -18.43
C PRO A 23 7.90 17.53 -18.42
N ILE A 24 8.02 18.17 -17.26
CA ILE A 24 8.39 19.60 -17.07
C ILE A 24 7.28 20.69 -16.98
N GLN A 25 5.99 20.47 -17.24
CA GLN A 25 5.00 21.59 -17.15
C GLN A 25 3.88 21.49 -16.10
N HIS A 26 3.92 20.52 -15.19
CA HIS A 26 2.88 20.36 -14.18
C HIS A 26 3.47 20.28 -12.76
N PRO A 27 2.86 20.95 -11.77
CA PRO A 27 3.26 20.79 -10.37
C PRO A 27 3.21 19.29 -10.00
N PRO A 28 4.01 18.84 -9.02
CA PRO A 28 4.01 17.45 -8.56
C PRO A 28 2.58 16.97 -8.29
N ASN A 29 2.32 15.70 -8.58
CA ASN A 29 0.98 15.15 -8.47
C ASN A 29 0.80 14.47 -7.11
N PRO A 30 0.17 15.12 -6.10
CA PRO A 30 -0.09 14.60 -4.75
C PRO A 30 -0.63 13.16 -4.67
N SER A 31 -1.24 12.63 -5.74
CA SER A 31 -1.72 11.25 -5.76
C SER A 31 -0.58 10.25 -5.70
N ARG A 32 0.56 10.58 -6.32
CA ARG A 32 1.67 9.65 -6.49
C ARG A 32 2.34 9.41 -5.14
N GLU A 33 2.50 10.44 -4.34
CA GLU A 33 3.15 10.39 -3.03
C GLU A 33 2.29 9.66 -1.97
N ILE A 34 0.96 9.81 -2.02
CA ILE A 34 0.02 9.00 -1.21
C ILE A 34 0.08 7.53 -1.62
N SER A 35 0.22 7.26 -2.93
CA SER A 35 0.25 5.91 -3.48
C SER A 35 1.53 5.15 -3.10
N VAL A 36 2.68 5.84 -2.97
CA VAL A 36 3.95 5.20 -2.57
C VAL A 36 3.99 4.84 -1.09
N SER A 37 3.49 5.74 -0.24
CA SER A 37 3.65 5.64 1.22
C SER A 37 2.46 5.01 1.93
N GLY A 38 1.29 5.00 1.29
CA GLY A 38 0.05 4.59 1.92
C GLY A 38 -0.36 5.49 3.10
N MET A 39 0.28 6.65 3.30
CA MET A 39 0.03 7.49 4.47
C MET A 39 -1.36 8.13 4.44
N ARG A 40 -1.85 8.55 5.62
CA ARG A 40 -3.11 9.31 5.69
C ARG A 40 -2.91 10.71 5.13
N ALA A 41 -3.93 11.27 4.49
CA ALA A 41 -3.91 12.64 3.95
C ALA A 41 -3.45 13.68 4.99
N GLY A 42 -3.91 13.54 6.25
CA GLY A 42 -3.52 14.45 7.33
C GLY A 42 -2.03 14.42 7.66
N ALA A 43 -1.44 13.22 7.66
CA ALA A 43 -0.01 13.04 7.86
C ALA A 43 0.77 13.66 6.68
N LEU A 44 0.37 13.39 5.44
CA LEU A 44 0.98 14.02 4.26
C LEU A 44 0.90 15.55 4.31
N GLY A 45 -0.27 16.06 4.71
CA GLY A 45 -0.55 17.49 4.84
C GLY A 45 0.22 18.19 5.97
N SER A 46 0.96 17.47 6.80
CA SER A 46 1.77 18.05 7.89
C SER A 46 3.21 17.54 7.88
N LEU A 47 3.57 16.75 6.87
CA LEU A 47 4.90 16.17 6.72
C LEU A 47 5.92 17.26 6.39
N THR A 48 7.04 17.29 7.11
CA THR A 48 8.20 18.17 6.84
C THR A 48 9.27 17.44 6.02
N LEU A 49 10.18 18.18 5.41
CA LEU A 49 11.26 17.63 4.58
C LEU A 49 12.22 16.72 5.38
N GLU A 50 12.50 17.04 6.65
CA GLU A 50 13.32 16.19 7.54
C GLU A 50 12.68 14.83 7.87
N CYS A 51 11.37 14.69 7.68
CA CYS A 51 10.67 13.43 7.88
C CYS A 51 10.81 12.47 6.69
N VAL A 52 11.35 12.92 5.55
CA VAL A 52 11.40 12.15 4.31
C VAL A 52 12.84 11.75 4.00
N ASP A 53 13.07 10.45 3.88
CA ASP A 53 14.33 9.86 3.44
C ASP A 53 14.06 8.86 2.31
N LEU A 54 14.11 9.37 1.08
CA LEU A 54 13.84 8.57 -0.12
C LEU A 54 14.99 7.63 -0.49
N ALA A 55 16.22 7.92 -0.06
CA ALA A 55 17.37 7.03 -0.30
C ALA A 55 17.17 5.71 0.45
N ASN A 56 16.74 5.79 1.71
CA ASN A 56 16.39 4.63 2.51
C ASN A 56 14.92 4.18 2.36
N ARG A 57 14.13 4.86 1.51
CA ARG A 57 12.70 4.59 1.30
C ARG A 57 11.90 4.62 2.61
N THR A 58 12.17 5.58 3.48
CA THR A 58 11.48 5.75 4.76
C THR A 58 10.83 7.12 4.91
N ILE A 59 9.73 7.15 5.65
CA ILE A 59 9.05 8.38 6.07
C ILE A 59 8.76 8.30 7.56
N LYS A 60 9.22 9.28 8.33
CA LYS A 60 8.94 9.44 9.76
C LYS A 60 7.57 10.11 9.94
N GLN A 61 6.56 9.34 10.32
CA GLN A 61 5.24 9.86 10.68
C GLN A 61 5.17 10.10 12.19
N TRP A 62 6.00 11.02 12.69
CA TRP A 62 6.18 11.25 14.12
C TRP A 62 5.50 12.55 14.56
N PRO A 63 4.55 12.51 15.51
CA PRO A 63 3.95 13.73 16.07
C PRO A 63 4.98 14.69 16.69
N ALA A 64 6.08 14.17 17.23
CA ALA A 64 7.19 14.97 17.76
C ALA A 64 7.89 15.83 16.70
N LEU A 65 7.78 15.49 15.41
CA LEU A 65 8.27 16.28 14.27
C LEU A 65 7.15 17.12 13.61
N GLY A 66 6.01 17.30 14.30
CA GLY A 66 4.87 18.08 13.80
C GLY A 66 3.91 17.32 12.88
N VAL A 67 4.12 16.01 12.65
CA VAL A 67 3.27 15.22 11.76
C VAL A 67 1.93 14.89 12.45
N LYS A 68 0.82 15.33 11.85
CA LYS A 68 -0.55 15.11 12.33
C LYS A 68 -1.04 13.71 11.96
N THR A 69 -0.76 12.74 12.83
CA THR A 69 -1.24 11.36 12.69
C THR A 69 -2.57 11.13 13.41
N LYS A 70 -3.29 10.08 13.00
CA LYS A 70 -4.54 9.68 13.69
C LYS A 70 -4.19 9.11 15.06
N ASN A 71 -4.86 9.62 16.11
CA ASN A 71 -4.68 9.20 17.50
C ASN A 71 -3.23 9.36 18.00
N ALA A 72 -2.48 10.34 17.48
CA ALA A 72 -1.07 10.58 17.83
C ALA A 72 -0.15 9.35 17.71
N LYS A 73 -0.50 8.36 16.88
CA LYS A 73 0.37 7.22 16.63
C LYS A 73 1.67 7.69 15.96
N SER A 74 2.80 7.14 16.40
CA SER A 74 4.11 7.40 15.79
C SER A 74 4.60 6.14 15.10
N ALA A 75 5.12 6.28 13.88
CA ALA A 75 5.80 5.19 13.18
C ALA A 75 6.74 5.72 12.09
N THR A 76 7.74 4.92 11.75
CA THR A 76 8.49 5.07 10.50
C THR A 76 7.89 4.11 9.49
N THR A 77 7.41 4.64 8.37
CA THR A 77 6.81 3.85 7.29
C THR A 77 7.79 3.68 6.14
N ASN A 78 7.85 2.46 5.62
CA ASN A 78 8.67 2.08 4.48
C ASN A 78 7.86 2.23 3.19
N LEU A 79 8.49 2.79 2.16
CA LEU A 79 7.90 2.97 0.84
C LEU A 79 7.97 1.66 0.04
N LEU A 80 6.90 1.37 -0.71
CA LEU A 80 6.93 0.27 -1.66
C LEU A 80 8.00 0.54 -2.73
N ASN A 81 8.71 -0.50 -3.15
CA ASN A 81 9.71 -0.40 -4.19
C ASN A 81 9.05 -0.38 -5.58
N ILE A 82 8.45 0.76 -5.93
CA ILE A 82 7.80 0.99 -7.22
C ILE A 82 8.57 2.13 -7.94
N PRO A 83 9.52 1.78 -8.84
CA PRO A 83 10.48 2.74 -9.39
C PRO A 83 9.86 3.98 -10.02
N GLU A 84 8.74 3.84 -10.73
CA GLU A 84 8.09 4.95 -11.45
C GLU A 84 7.56 6.01 -10.48
N LEU A 85 7.02 5.59 -9.33
CA LEU A 85 6.57 6.55 -8.33
C LEU A 85 7.69 7.10 -7.47
N LEU A 86 8.68 6.25 -7.13
CA LEU A 86 9.86 6.70 -6.41
C LEU A 86 10.57 7.79 -7.20
N GLN A 87 10.71 7.63 -8.51
CA GLN A 87 11.29 8.66 -9.38
C GLN A 87 10.53 9.99 -9.29
N VAL A 88 9.20 9.96 -9.27
CA VAL A 88 8.39 11.19 -9.16
C VAL A 88 8.55 11.83 -7.78
N ALA A 89 8.50 11.03 -6.71
CA ALA A 89 8.70 11.52 -5.36
C ALA A 89 10.11 12.12 -5.18
N THR A 90 11.14 11.48 -5.74
CA THR A 90 12.53 11.96 -5.70
C THR A 90 12.70 13.27 -6.45
N ARG A 91 12.11 13.42 -7.65
CA ARG A 91 12.15 14.68 -8.40
C ARG A 91 11.48 15.82 -7.63
N TRP A 92 10.33 15.54 -7.01
CA TRP A 92 9.63 16.51 -6.18
C TRP A 92 10.43 16.91 -4.95
N ASP A 93 10.93 15.93 -4.21
CA ASP A 93 11.75 16.15 -3.01
C ASP A 93 13.00 16.98 -3.32
N ALA A 94 13.73 16.65 -4.38
CA ALA A 94 14.89 17.43 -4.84
C ALA A 94 14.50 18.88 -5.21
N PHE A 95 13.39 19.07 -5.91
CA PHE A 95 12.91 20.40 -6.30
C PHE A 95 12.59 21.27 -5.08
N ILE A 96 11.93 20.74 -4.05
CA ILE A 96 11.63 21.52 -2.85
C ILE A 96 12.89 21.78 -2.03
N ARG A 97 13.75 20.78 -1.85
CA ARG A 97 15.01 20.95 -1.08
C ARG A 97 15.93 22.00 -1.68
N SER A 98 15.86 22.22 -2.99
CA SER A 98 16.59 23.31 -3.65
C SER A 98 16.07 24.72 -3.30
N GLN A 99 14.89 24.83 -2.71
CA GLN A 99 14.18 26.11 -2.48
C GLN A 99 13.80 26.38 -1.02
N LEU A 100 13.58 25.34 -0.20
CA LEU A 100 13.07 25.47 1.17
C LEU A 100 13.96 24.74 2.18
N SER A 101 13.90 25.17 3.45
CA SER A 101 14.62 24.56 4.57
C SER A 101 14.05 23.18 4.95
N ALA A 102 14.83 22.39 5.70
CA ALA A 102 14.42 21.05 6.15
C ALA A 102 13.14 21.01 7.02
N THR A 103 12.80 22.12 7.66
CA THR A 103 11.58 22.28 8.47
C THR A 103 10.34 22.63 7.66
N ALA A 104 10.50 22.97 6.38
CA ALA A 104 9.36 23.29 5.53
C ALA A 104 8.52 22.05 5.20
N SER A 105 7.25 22.28 4.91
CA SER A 105 6.32 21.21 4.55
C SER A 105 6.70 20.55 3.23
N TRP A 106 6.80 19.22 3.23
CA TRP A 106 7.09 18.41 2.05
C TRP A 106 5.97 18.46 1.00
N TYR A 107 4.73 18.55 1.45
CA TYR A 107 3.66 19.07 0.59
C TYR A 107 3.61 20.59 0.82
N THR A 108 4.44 21.38 0.15
CA THR A 108 4.52 22.84 0.39
C THR A 108 3.33 23.60 -0.22
N PRO A 109 2.85 24.69 0.41
CA PRO A 109 1.93 25.62 -0.23
C PRO A 109 2.55 26.26 -1.49
N ILE A 110 1.75 26.38 -2.54
CA ILE A 110 2.12 27.11 -3.76
C ILE A 110 1.32 28.39 -3.79
N ILE A 111 2.01 29.53 -3.80
CA ILE A 111 1.41 30.85 -3.89
C ILE A 111 1.53 31.31 -5.33
N SER A 112 0.44 31.87 -5.86
CA SER A 112 0.45 32.53 -7.15
C SER A 112 0.38 34.04 -6.95
N ARG A 113 1.35 34.78 -7.48
CA ARG A 113 1.34 36.24 -7.46
C ARG A 113 1.64 36.73 -8.88
N TRP A 114 0.72 37.51 -9.46
CA TRP A 114 0.87 38.08 -10.80
C TRP A 114 1.17 37.05 -11.91
N GLY A 115 0.60 35.84 -11.82
CA GLY A 115 0.81 34.76 -12.79
C GLY A 115 2.03 33.87 -12.52
N GLU A 116 2.97 34.31 -11.68
CA GLU A 116 4.08 33.47 -11.23
C GLU A 116 3.65 32.56 -10.07
N GLN A 117 4.13 31.31 -10.07
CA GLN A 117 3.93 30.36 -8.97
C GLN A 117 5.25 30.16 -8.23
N LYS A 118 5.21 30.33 -6.90
CA LYS A 118 6.36 30.11 -6.03
C LYS A 118 6.01 29.17 -4.89
N LEU A 119 6.97 28.35 -4.48
CA LEU A 119 6.87 27.57 -3.25
C LEU A 119 6.92 28.50 -2.04
N SER A 120 6.12 28.22 -1.02
CA SER A 120 6.10 29.00 0.21
C SER A 120 6.61 28.19 1.40
N CYS A 121 7.33 28.88 2.29
CA CYS A 121 7.68 28.39 3.62
C CYS A 121 6.57 28.66 4.66
N ASP A 122 5.46 29.30 4.27
CA ASP A 122 4.35 29.59 5.17
C ASP A 122 3.78 28.33 5.79
N VAL A 123 3.30 28.47 7.02
CA VAL A 123 2.58 27.42 7.72
C VAL A 123 1.36 27.01 6.88
N PRO A 124 1.23 25.73 6.49
CA PRO A 124 0.09 25.31 5.69
C PRO A 124 -1.22 25.46 6.47
N GLY A 125 -2.26 26.01 5.84
CA GLY A 125 -3.56 26.24 6.48
C GLY A 125 -4.29 24.97 6.94
N GLU A 126 -5.34 25.09 7.74
CA GLU A 126 -5.97 23.95 8.42
C GLU A 126 -6.70 22.97 7.48
N ASN A 127 -7.23 23.46 6.36
CA ASN A 127 -8.06 22.69 5.42
C ASN A 127 -7.27 21.90 4.35
N ARG A 128 -6.04 21.48 4.69
CA ARG A 128 -5.10 20.81 3.79
C ARG A 128 -5.62 19.52 3.18
N ASN A 129 -6.31 18.69 3.97
CA ASN A 129 -6.90 17.45 3.50
C ASN A 129 -7.95 17.71 2.41
N THR A 130 -8.78 18.73 2.62
CA THR A 130 -9.79 19.16 1.66
C THR A 130 -9.13 19.75 0.41
N ALA A 131 -8.10 20.58 0.57
CA ALA A 131 -7.34 21.16 -0.54
C ALA A 131 -6.64 20.09 -1.39
N LEU A 132 -6.07 19.06 -0.74
CA LEU A 132 -5.49 17.89 -1.37
C LEU A 132 -6.52 17.15 -2.23
N GLY A 133 -7.69 16.82 -1.66
CA GLY A 133 -8.78 16.19 -2.41
C GLY A 133 -9.26 17.03 -3.61
N LYS A 134 -9.38 18.35 -3.45
CA LYS A 134 -9.72 19.27 -4.56
C LYS A 134 -8.65 19.26 -5.66
N ARG A 135 -7.37 19.29 -5.29
CA ARG A 135 -6.25 19.22 -6.26
C ARG A 135 -6.21 17.88 -6.99
N LEU A 136 -6.38 16.77 -6.27
CA LEU A 136 -6.49 15.43 -6.87
C LEU A 136 -7.62 15.35 -7.89
N ARG A 137 -8.79 15.93 -7.60
CA ARG A 137 -9.91 16.00 -8.54
C ARG A 137 -9.56 16.76 -9.81
N LYS A 138 -8.92 17.93 -9.68
CA LYS A 138 -8.47 18.72 -10.83
C LYS A 138 -7.44 17.97 -11.67
N LEU A 139 -6.48 17.32 -11.03
CA LEU A 139 -5.45 16.53 -11.71
C LEU A 139 -6.04 15.31 -12.42
N SER A 140 -6.97 14.60 -11.77
CA SER A 140 -7.66 13.46 -12.39
C SER A 140 -8.42 13.90 -13.64
N ALA A 141 -9.15 15.02 -13.56
CA ALA A 141 -9.87 15.57 -14.70
C ALA A 141 -8.93 15.97 -15.85
N LYS A 142 -7.78 16.60 -15.55
CA LYS A 142 -6.78 16.95 -16.56
C LYS A 142 -6.16 15.73 -17.24
N ALA A 143 -5.95 14.65 -16.49
CA ALA A 143 -5.41 13.39 -17.00
C ALA A 143 -6.47 12.49 -17.67
N GLY A 144 -7.75 12.92 -17.72
CA GLY A 144 -8.84 12.08 -18.23
C GLY A 144 -9.11 10.83 -17.38
N LEU A 145 -8.73 10.84 -16.10
CA LEU A 145 -8.87 9.70 -15.19
C LEU A 145 -10.06 9.89 -14.22
N PRO A 146 -10.72 8.80 -13.79
CA PRO A 146 -11.70 8.86 -12.72
C PRO A 146 -11.11 9.43 -11.44
N TYR A 147 -11.89 10.29 -10.75
CA TYR A 147 -11.45 10.82 -9.47
C TYR A 147 -11.47 9.75 -8.37
N HIS A 148 -10.34 9.64 -7.67
CA HIS A 148 -10.21 8.88 -6.43
C HIS A 148 -9.81 9.80 -5.28
N SER A 149 -10.45 9.63 -4.11
CA SER A 149 -10.12 10.42 -2.92
C SER A 149 -8.77 9.97 -2.32
N PRO A 150 -8.12 10.80 -1.47
CA PRO A 150 -6.91 10.39 -0.75
C PRO A 150 -7.05 9.05 -0.03
N HIS A 151 -8.23 8.79 0.55
CA HIS A 151 -8.51 7.53 1.23
C HIS A 151 -8.55 6.34 0.25
N LYS A 152 -9.06 6.53 -0.98
CA LYS A 152 -9.03 5.50 -2.02
C LYS A 152 -7.60 5.20 -2.50
N PHE A 153 -6.72 6.21 -2.58
CA PHE A 153 -5.30 5.98 -2.88
C PHE A 153 -4.60 5.17 -1.79
N ARG A 154 -4.80 5.51 -0.51
CA ARG A 154 -4.31 4.71 0.61
C ARG A 154 -4.85 3.29 0.58
N HIS A 155 -6.13 3.11 0.25
CA HIS A 155 -6.71 1.79 0.10
C HIS A 155 -6.07 1.00 -1.05
N GLY A 156 -5.87 1.63 -2.22
CA GLY A 156 -5.16 1.03 -3.35
C GLY A 156 -3.74 0.59 -3.00
N HIS A 157 -2.99 1.41 -2.27
CA HIS A 157 -1.66 1.06 -1.75
C HIS A 157 -1.71 -0.20 -0.89
N ALA A 158 -2.66 -0.28 0.06
CA ALA A 158 -2.82 -1.43 0.93
C ALA A 158 -3.15 -2.70 0.15
N VAL A 159 -4.13 -2.63 -0.77
CA VAL A 159 -4.51 -3.76 -1.62
C VAL A 159 -3.33 -4.24 -2.47
N PHE A 160 -2.63 -3.32 -3.14
CA PHE A 160 -1.46 -3.66 -3.95
C PHE A 160 -0.39 -4.36 -3.11
N ALA A 161 -0.05 -3.83 -1.93
CA ALA A 161 0.95 -4.43 -1.06
C ALA A 161 0.55 -5.83 -0.58
N LEU A 162 -0.72 -6.03 -0.21
CA LEU A 162 -1.23 -7.33 0.24
C LEU A 162 -1.31 -8.36 -0.89
N GLN A 163 -1.63 -7.95 -2.11
CA GLN A 163 -1.60 -8.85 -3.28
C GLN A 163 -0.19 -9.38 -3.59
N HIS A 164 0.85 -8.64 -3.18
CA HIS A 164 2.25 -9.04 -3.34
C HIS A 164 2.84 -9.71 -2.10
N ALA A 165 2.11 -9.74 -0.98
CA ALA A 165 2.53 -10.43 0.23
C ALA A 165 2.51 -11.95 -0.03
N LYS A 166 3.63 -12.63 0.22
CA LYS A 166 3.78 -14.07 -0.01
C LYS A 166 3.58 -14.87 1.27
N THR A 167 3.83 -14.23 2.41
CA THR A 167 3.84 -14.86 3.73
C THR A 167 3.04 -14.05 4.75
N MET A 168 2.67 -14.69 5.87
CA MET A 168 2.04 -13.99 6.99
C MET A 168 2.92 -12.89 7.60
N PRO A 169 4.25 -13.05 7.73
CA PRO A 169 5.15 -11.95 8.05
C PRO A 169 5.03 -10.75 7.10
N ASP A 170 4.96 -10.97 5.78
CA ASP A 170 4.77 -9.88 4.80
C ASP A 170 3.44 -9.15 5.05
N TYR A 171 2.37 -9.92 5.26
CA TYR A 171 1.05 -9.37 5.56
C TYR A 171 1.09 -8.50 6.83
N LYS A 172 1.74 -9.01 7.90
CA LYS A 172 1.90 -8.27 9.15
C LYS A 172 2.74 -7.01 8.95
N ALA A 173 3.81 -7.07 8.16
CA ALA A 173 4.63 -5.92 7.82
C ALA A 173 3.80 -4.84 7.11
N VAL A 174 2.97 -5.19 6.13
CA VAL A 174 2.05 -4.25 5.46
C VAL A 174 1.07 -3.63 6.47
N SER A 175 0.48 -4.44 7.36
CA SER A 175 -0.42 -3.96 8.41
C SER A 175 0.25 -2.96 9.36
N MET A 176 1.49 -3.24 9.77
CA MET A 176 2.29 -2.37 10.63
C MET A 176 2.69 -1.08 9.90
N ASN A 177 3.04 -1.17 8.61
CA ASN A 177 3.36 -0.02 7.77
C ASN A 177 2.16 0.92 7.60
N LEU A 178 0.94 0.37 7.61
CA LEU A 178 -0.31 1.16 7.64
C LEU A 178 -0.66 1.70 9.03
N MET A 179 0.14 1.39 10.06
CA MET A 179 -0.07 1.77 11.47
C MET A 179 -1.40 1.23 12.03
N HIS A 180 -1.83 0.06 11.58
CA HIS A 180 -2.95 -0.67 12.17
C HIS A 180 -2.47 -1.39 13.42
N SER A 181 -3.19 -1.21 14.53
CA SER A 181 -2.87 -1.87 15.81
C SER A 181 -3.18 -3.36 15.79
N ASP A 182 -3.98 -3.82 14.82
CA ASP A 182 -4.44 -5.19 14.70
C ASP A 182 -4.47 -5.60 13.22
N ILE A 183 -4.03 -6.83 12.95
CA ILE A 183 -4.08 -7.43 11.61
C ILE A 183 -5.53 -7.63 11.14
N ARG A 184 -6.47 -7.84 12.06
CA ARG A 184 -7.91 -7.95 11.77
C ARG A 184 -8.47 -6.71 11.09
N VAL A 185 -7.93 -5.52 11.40
CA VAL A 185 -8.31 -4.26 10.73
C VAL A 185 -7.85 -4.27 9.27
N THR A 186 -6.69 -4.88 9.00
CA THR A 186 -6.20 -5.05 7.63
C THR A 186 -7.05 -6.10 6.90
N ASP A 187 -7.33 -7.23 7.56
CA ASP A 187 -8.12 -8.31 6.98
C ASP A 187 -9.56 -7.90 6.63
N ALA A 188 -10.27 -7.28 7.58
CA ALA A 188 -11.65 -6.83 7.39
C ALA A 188 -11.80 -5.75 6.30
N ILE A 189 -10.74 -4.99 6.01
CA ILE A 189 -10.80 -3.86 5.06
C ILE A 189 -10.26 -4.24 3.67
N TYR A 190 -9.30 -5.16 3.59
CA TYR A 190 -8.54 -5.36 2.34
C TYR A 190 -8.52 -6.80 1.82
N ALA A 191 -8.98 -7.79 2.59
CA ALA A 191 -8.99 -9.19 2.17
C ALA A 191 -10.37 -9.80 1.85
N PRO A 192 -11.44 -9.06 1.45
CA PRO A 192 -12.64 -9.73 0.97
C PRO A 192 -12.33 -10.41 -0.37
N LEU A 193 -12.23 -11.73 -0.34
CA LEU A 193 -12.04 -12.55 -1.54
C LEU A 193 -13.39 -12.75 -2.22
N ALA A 194 -13.43 -12.55 -3.54
CA ALA A 194 -14.60 -12.95 -4.33
C ALA A 194 -14.75 -14.47 -4.28
N GLN A 195 -15.99 -14.97 -4.33
CA GLN A 195 -16.26 -16.41 -4.19
C GLN A 195 -15.52 -17.27 -5.24
N ASP A 196 -15.37 -16.77 -6.46
CA ASP A 196 -14.59 -17.45 -7.51
C ASP A 196 -13.10 -17.50 -7.20
N GLU A 197 -12.56 -16.45 -6.57
CA GLU A 197 -11.17 -16.40 -6.13
C GLU A 197 -10.93 -17.35 -4.96
N VAL A 198 -11.87 -17.43 -4.01
CA VAL A 198 -11.85 -18.42 -2.93
C VAL A 198 -11.79 -19.83 -3.54
N LYS A 199 -12.70 -20.13 -4.48
CA LYS A 199 -12.75 -21.43 -5.16
C LYS A 199 -11.42 -21.76 -5.85
N ALA A 200 -10.86 -20.83 -6.60
CA ALA A 200 -9.59 -21.03 -7.31
C ALA A 200 -8.43 -21.27 -6.34
N ARG A 201 -8.35 -20.49 -5.25
CA ARG A 201 -7.29 -20.64 -4.24
C ARG A 201 -7.38 -22.00 -3.53
N ILE A 202 -8.58 -22.44 -3.13
CA ILE A 202 -8.79 -23.74 -2.51
C ILE A 202 -8.41 -24.88 -3.47
N ALA A 203 -8.79 -24.80 -4.74
CA ALA A 203 -8.39 -25.78 -5.75
C ALA A 203 -6.86 -25.85 -5.96
N ASN A 204 -6.16 -24.73 -5.77
CA ASN A 204 -4.71 -24.63 -5.92
C ASN A 204 -3.92 -25.18 -4.73
N LEU A 205 -4.55 -25.35 -3.56
CA LEU A 205 -3.88 -25.88 -2.36
C LEU A 205 -3.43 -27.34 -2.55
N THR A 206 -4.16 -28.12 -3.35
CA THR A 206 -3.92 -29.55 -3.53
C THR A 206 -3.32 -29.91 -4.90
N SER A 207 -3.28 -28.97 -5.85
CA SER A 207 -2.76 -29.19 -7.20
C SER A 207 -1.26 -28.93 -7.35
N SER A 208 -0.57 -28.50 -6.28
CA SER A 208 0.88 -28.20 -6.30
C SER A 208 1.78 -29.42 -6.08
N THR A 209 1.26 -30.66 -6.07
CA THR A 209 2.05 -31.88 -5.81
C THR A 209 2.37 -32.71 -7.07
N SER A 210 2.11 -32.19 -8.27
CA SER A 210 2.34 -32.95 -9.51
C SER A 210 3.19 -32.16 -10.50
N GLY A 211 4.50 -32.07 -10.24
CA GLY A 211 5.40 -31.37 -11.16
C GLY A 211 6.86 -31.26 -10.73
N SER A 212 7.52 -32.37 -10.42
CA SER A 212 8.99 -32.46 -10.48
C SER A 212 9.36 -33.91 -10.79
N GLN A 213 9.40 -34.25 -12.08
CA GLN A 213 10.02 -35.49 -12.53
C GLN A 213 11.51 -35.25 -12.83
N VAL A 214 12.33 -35.87 -11.98
CA VAL A 214 13.48 -36.74 -12.30
C VAL A 214 14.61 -36.16 -13.16
N ALA A 215 15.76 -35.94 -12.51
CA ALA A 215 17.06 -36.30 -13.05
C ALA A 215 17.77 -37.22 -12.02
N ASN A 216 18.06 -38.44 -12.48
CA ASN A 216 18.74 -39.59 -11.86
C ASN A 216 19.45 -39.41 -10.51
N GLY A 217 19.05 -40.27 -9.56
CA GLY A 217 19.83 -40.66 -8.39
C GLY A 217 18.95 -41.46 -7.45
N GLN A 218 19.19 -42.78 -7.33
CA GLN A 218 18.51 -43.67 -6.39
C GLN A 218 18.40 -43.04 -5.00
N LEU A 219 17.20 -43.05 -4.41
CA LEU A 219 16.94 -43.19 -2.98
C LEU A 219 15.42 -43.49 -2.81
N THR A 220 15.14 -44.52 -2.02
CA THR A 220 13.82 -45.15 -1.77
C THR A 220 12.77 -44.19 -1.18
N PRO A 221 11.48 -44.31 -1.56
CA PRO A 221 10.42 -43.54 -0.90
C PRO A 221 9.98 -44.25 0.39
N SER A 222 10.57 -43.90 1.53
CA SER A 222 9.90 -44.08 2.82
C SER A 222 9.07 -42.83 3.11
N THR A 223 7.88 -42.77 2.51
CA THR A 223 6.82 -41.86 2.95
C THR A 223 5.75 -42.72 3.60
N ASN A 224 5.75 -42.76 4.93
CA ASN A 224 4.61 -43.28 5.70
C ASN A 224 3.44 -42.32 5.47
N HIS A 225 2.68 -42.57 4.41
CA HIS A 225 1.38 -41.94 4.24
C HIS A 225 0.42 -42.71 5.14
N LEU A 226 0.25 -42.23 6.38
CA LEU A 226 -0.85 -42.70 7.20
C LEU A 226 -2.14 -42.35 6.45
N THR A 227 -2.96 -43.36 6.22
CA THR A 227 -4.32 -43.21 5.72
C THR A 227 -5.16 -42.42 6.73
N ASN A 228 -6.26 -41.84 6.28
CA ASN A 228 -7.15 -41.07 7.18
C ASN A 228 -7.62 -41.91 8.38
N ASP A 229 -7.76 -43.22 8.20
CA ASP A 229 -8.16 -44.15 9.27
C ASP A 229 -7.05 -44.31 10.31
N GLU A 230 -5.78 -44.40 9.89
CA GLU A 230 -4.65 -44.50 10.80
C GLU A 230 -4.41 -43.19 11.59
N LEU A 231 -4.69 -42.03 10.97
CA LEU A 231 -4.67 -40.74 11.66
C LEU A 231 -5.76 -40.63 12.73
N LEU A 232 -6.96 -41.14 12.43
CA LEU A 232 -8.08 -41.16 13.39
C LEU A 232 -7.80 -42.08 14.57
N ASP A 233 -7.16 -43.24 14.33
CA ASP A 233 -6.78 -44.15 15.41
C ASP A 233 -5.64 -43.60 16.27
N THR A 234 -4.68 -42.89 15.67
CA THR A 234 -3.60 -42.22 16.41
C THR A 234 -4.16 -41.09 17.32
N LEU A 235 -5.15 -40.35 16.84
CA LEU A 235 -5.83 -39.31 17.62
C LEU A 235 -6.68 -39.88 18.75
N ARG A 236 -7.37 -41.01 18.51
CA ARG A 236 -8.13 -41.73 19.54
C ARG A 236 -7.23 -42.29 20.65
N GLN A 237 -6.07 -42.83 20.30
CA GLN A 237 -5.11 -43.34 21.27
C GLN A 237 -4.54 -42.24 22.18
N ARG A 238 -4.25 -41.04 21.63
CA ARG A 238 -3.78 -39.90 22.43
C ARG A 238 -4.84 -39.35 23.39
N LEU A 239 -6.09 -39.27 22.96
CA LEU A 239 -7.19 -38.80 23.80
C LEU A 239 -7.47 -39.75 24.98
N ASN A 240 -7.21 -41.05 24.83
CA ASN A 240 -7.35 -42.02 25.90
C ASN A 240 -6.14 -42.07 26.86
N SER A 241 -4.97 -41.57 26.45
CA SER A 241 -3.77 -41.52 27.29
C SER A 241 -3.65 -40.27 28.17
N GLU A 242 -4.43 -39.23 27.90
CA GLU A 242 -4.46 -37.98 28.69
C GLU A 242 -5.60 -37.93 29.73
N GLY A 243 -6.29 -39.06 29.95
CA GLY A 243 -7.43 -39.21 30.85
C GLY A 243 -7.14 -39.87 32.21
N HIS A 244 -5.90 -39.83 32.70
CA HIS A 244 -5.51 -40.30 34.04
C HIS A 244 -4.70 -39.25 34.80
#